data_AF-A0A957PZR3-F1
#
_entry.id   AF-A0A957PZR3-F1
#
_cell.length_a   1.000
_cell.length_b   1.000
_cell.length_c   1.000
_cell.angle_alpha   90.00
_cell.angle_beta   90.00
_cell.angle_gamma   90.00
#
_symmetry.space_group_name_H-M   'P 1'
#
loop_
_entity.id
_entity.type
_entity.pdbx_description
1 polymer ?
#
loop_
_entity_poly.entity_id
_entity_poly.type
_entity_poly.pdbx_seq_one_letter_code
_entity_poly.pdbx_strand_id
1 'polypeptide(L)'
;GTARFMRGNVFKVRQLDYTLSARSIGASSGRIIMQHILPNTIPVIIVITAIDVGALILTESVLSFLGLGVQQPTATWGSMLSRTQEYFFLIDPATGRNRALHLMISPGVLIWIAVLCFYLIGDGLRDALDPTLKNKK
;
A
#
# COMPACT_ATOMS: atom_id res chain seq x y z
N GLY A 1 -6.11 0.38 12.38
CA GLY A 1 -4.96 -0.48 12.75
C GLY A 1 -3.65 0.28 12.74
N THR A 2 -3.33 0.93 11.62
CA THR A 2 -2.09 1.68 11.35
C THR A 2 -1.78 2.78 12.37
N ALA A 3 -2.78 3.58 12.78
CA ALA A 3 -2.62 4.61 13.82
C ALA A 3 -2.22 4.03 15.19
N ARG A 4 -2.69 2.82 15.54
CA ARG A 4 -2.32 2.13 16.80
C ARG A 4 -0.88 1.61 16.74
N PHE A 5 -0.48 1.05 15.60
CA PHE A 5 0.89 0.60 15.36
C PHE A 5 1.89 1.77 15.44
N MET A 6 1.57 2.87 14.77
CA MET A 6 2.30 4.14 14.83
C MET A 6 2.46 4.66 16.26
N ARG A 7 1.38 4.67 17.04
CA ARG A 7 1.43 5.06 18.46
C ARG A 7 2.37 4.17 19.26
N GLY A 8 2.38 2.85 19.00
CA GLY A 8 3.32 1.91 19.62
C GLY A 8 4.78 2.21 19.28
N ASN A 9 5.09 2.51 18.00
CA ASN A 9 6.43 2.91 17.58
C ASN A 9 6.88 4.23 18.23
N VAL A 10 6.00 5.22 18.30
CA VAL A 10 6.30 6.49 18.99
C VAL A 10 6.56 6.25 20.48
N PHE A 11 5.82 5.35 21.13
CA PHE A 11 6.08 4.99 22.53
C PHE A 11 7.44 4.31 22.72
N LYS A 12 7.83 3.39 21.82
CA LYS A 12 9.16 2.78 21.83
C LYS A 12 10.25 3.85 21.71
N VAL A 13 10.15 4.73 20.70
CA VAL A 13 11.16 5.77 20.46
C VAL A 13 11.26 6.76 21.63
N ARG A 14 10.13 7.06 22.30
CA ARG A 14 10.09 7.92 23.49
C ARG A 14 10.71 7.29 24.75
N GLN A 15 10.85 5.98 24.81
CA GLN A 15 11.46 5.26 25.94
C GLN A 15 12.96 5.00 25.77
N LEU A 16 13.55 5.39 24.64
CA LEU A 16 14.97 5.19 24.39
C LEU A 16 15.83 6.13 25.24
N ASP A 17 16.98 5.63 25.69
CA ASP A 17 17.87 6.33 26.63
C ASP A 17 18.25 7.73 26.16
N TYR A 18 18.49 7.93 24.85
CA TYR A 18 18.81 9.26 24.32
C TYR A 18 17.64 10.26 24.41
N THR A 19 16.39 9.81 24.33
CA THR A 19 15.23 10.70 24.55
C THR A 19 15.02 11.03 26.03
N LEU A 20 15.34 10.08 26.93
CA LEU A 20 15.33 10.30 28.37
C LEU A 20 16.45 11.26 28.79
N SER A 21 17.66 11.10 28.24
CA SER A 21 18.79 12.01 28.45
C SER A 21 18.53 13.41 27.89
N ALA A 22 17.94 13.53 26.69
CA ALA A 22 17.58 14.83 26.14
C ALA A 22 16.56 15.56 27.04
N ARG A 23 15.62 14.81 27.64
CA ARG A 23 14.65 15.34 28.59
C ARG A 23 15.30 15.74 29.92
N SER A 24 16.25 14.95 30.45
CA SER A 24 16.93 15.27 31.71
C SER A 24 17.83 16.51 31.63
N ILE A 25 18.30 16.85 30.42
CA ILE A 25 19.05 18.09 30.11
C ILE A 25 18.11 19.31 29.89
N GLY A 26 16.80 19.12 30.00
CA GLY A 26 15.81 20.21 29.90
C GLY A 26 15.33 20.53 28.49
N ALA A 27 15.49 19.63 27.52
CA ALA A 27 14.95 19.85 26.17
C ALA A 27 13.41 19.89 26.19
N SER A 28 12.83 20.87 25.48
CA SER A 28 11.38 21.00 25.34
C SER A 28 10.78 19.81 24.58
N SER A 29 9.55 19.42 24.93
CA SER A 29 8.84 18.30 24.29
C SER A 29 8.76 18.45 22.76
N GLY A 30 8.56 19.66 22.25
CA GLY A 30 8.51 19.94 20.82
C GLY A 30 9.85 19.67 20.11
N ARG A 31 10.97 20.04 20.74
CA ARG A 31 12.33 19.77 20.21
C ARG A 31 12.62 18.27 20.18
N ILE A 32 12.25 17.53 21.23
CA ILE A 32 12.40 16.07 21.28
C ILE A 32 11.58 15.42 20.16
N ILE A 33 10.33 15.87 19.95
CA ILE A 33 9.49 15.34 18.88
C ILE A 33 10.11 15.57 17.51
N MET A 34 10.41 16.82 17.15
CA MET A 34 10.92 17.18 15.82
C MET A 34 12.31 16.60 15.53
N GLN A 35 13.20 16.57 16.51
CA GLN A 35 14.60 16.22 16.29
C GLN A 35 14.90 14.72 16.55
N HIS A 36 14.10 14.03 17.36
CA HIS A 36 14.40 12.66 17.77
C HIS A 36 13.28 11.66 17.42
N ILE A 37 12.01 12.03 17.58
CA ILE A 37 10.89 11.11 17.35
C ILE A 37 10.47 11.08 15.88
N LEU A 38 10.28 12.25 15.27
CA LEU A 38 9.85 12.41 13.89
C LEU A 38 10.80 11.72 12.90
N PRO A 39 12.13 12.02 12.89
CA PRO A 39 13.05 11.39 11.96
C PRO A 39 13.18 9.88 12.14
N ASN A 40 12.98 9.35 13.36
CA ASN A 40 12.98 7.90 13.59
C ASN A 40 11.68 7.21 13.15
N THR A 41 10.56 7.94 13.10
CA THR A 41 9.24 7.37 12.74
C THR A 41 8.93 7.49 11.25
N ILE A 42 9.48 8.50 10.56
CA ILE A 42 9.29 8.71 9.11
C ILE A 42 9.58 7.46 8.26
N PRO A 43 10.71 6.75 8.44
CA PRO A 43 10.99 5.54 7.64
C PRO A 43 9.91 4.47 7.80
N VAL A 44 9.43 4.28 9.03
CA VAL A 44 8.36 3.33 9.35
C VAL A 44 7.03 3.75 8.72
N ILE A 45 6.71 5.05 8.72
CA ILE A 45 5.50 5.59 8.06
C ILE A 45 5.56 5.26 6.57
N ILE A 46 6.68 5.57 5.91
CA ILE A 46 6.85 5.37 4.46
C ILE A 46 6.60 3.90 4.10
N VAL A 47 7.18 2.96 4.84
CA VAL A 47 6.98 1.52 4.63
C VAL A 47 5.51 1.12 4.74
N ILE A 48 4.84 1.51 5.84
CA ILE A 48 3.43 1.15 6.05
C ILE A 48 2.56 1.73 4.95
N THR A 49 2.80 3.00 4.60
CA THR A 49 2.03 3.65 3.53
C THR A 49 2.25 2.98 2.18
N ALA A 50 3.45 2.49 1.88
CA ALA A 50 3.73 1.77 0.63
C ALA A 50 2.95 0.45 0.55
N ILE A 51 2.86 -0.29 1.66
CA ILE A 51 2.07 -1.52 1.74
C ILE A 51 0.57 -1.23 1.64
N ASP A 52 0.10 -0.18 2.34
CA ASP A 52 -1.31 0.25 2.31
C ASP A 52 -1.76 0.66 0.89
N VAL A 53 -0.89 1.26 0.08
CA VAL A 53 -1.20 1.61 -1.32
C VAL A 53 -1.57 0.37 -2.14
N GLY A 54 -0.87 -0.75 -1.98
CA GLY A 54 -1.22 -1.99 -2.67
C GLY A 54 -2.62 -2.51 -2.30
N ALA A 55 -2.97 -2.42 -1.01
CA ALA A 55 -4.30 -2.79 -0.52
C ALA A 55 -5.40 -1.83 -1.02
N LEU A 56 -5.07 -0.53 -1.14
CA LEU A 56 -5.99 0.47 -1.68
C LEU A 56 -6.28 0.23 -3.16
N ILE A 57 -5.28 -0.10 -3.98
CA ILE A 57 -5.47 -0.45 -5.40
C ILE A 57 -6.39 -1.66 -5.57
N LEU A 58 -6.21 -2.70 -4.74
CA LEU A 58 -7.12 -3.85 -4.72
C LEU A 58 -8.54 -3.44 -4.36
N THR A 59 -8.69 -2.64 -3.30
CA THR A 59 -10.00 -2.19 -2.81
C THR A 59 -10.71 -1.33 -3.86
N GLU A 60 -10.00 -0.41 -4.50
CA GLU A 60 -10.52 0.40 -5.61
C GLU A 60 -10.93 -0.49 -6.80
N SER A 61 -10.09 -1.47 -7.16
CA SER A 61 -10.39 -2.40 -8.25
C SER A 61 -11.65 -3.23 -7.98
N VAL A 62 -11.85 -3.68 -6.73
CA VAL A 62 -13.06 -4.39 -6.31
C VAL A 62 -14.28 -3.47 -6.33
N LEU A 63 -14.19 -2.24 -5.81
CA LEU A 63 -15.27 -1.26 -5.90
C LEU A 63 -15.63 -0.94 -7.35
N SER A 64 -14.63 -0.78 -8.20
CA SER A 64 -14.81 -0.50 -9.63
C SER A 64 -15.39 -1.69 -10.38
N PHE A 65 -15.06 -2.92 -9.98
CA PHE A 65 -15.70 -4.13 -10.49
C PHE A 65 -17.18 -4.21 -10.09
N LEU A 66 -17.52 -3.81 -8.86
CA LEU A 66 -18.90 -3.74 -8.35
C LEU A 66 -19.69 -2.54 -8.92
N GLY A 67 -19.11 -1.72 -9.79
CA GLY A 67 -19.76 -0.55 -10.38
C GLY A 67 -19.85 0.68 -9.45
N LEU A 68 -19.23 0.63 -8.26
CA LEU A 68 -19.15 1.71 -7.28
C LEU A 68 -17.86 2.53 -7.40
N GLY A 69 -17.03 2.24 -8.42
CA GLY A 69 -15.77 2.93 -8.67
C GLY A 69 -15.94 4.17 -9.55
N VAL A 70 -14.81 4.66 -10.07
CA VAL A 70 -14.75 5.85 -10.91
C VAL A 70 -15.63 5.67 -12.16
N GLN A 71 -16.55 6.61 -12.39
CA GLN A 71 -17.41 6.61 -13.58
C GLN A 71 -16.60 6.92 -14.85
N GLN A 72 -17.01 6.34 -15.98
CA GLN A 72 -16.42 6.58 -17.30
C GLN A 72 -16.31 8.10 -17.56
N PRO A 73 -15.17 8.63 -18.05
CA PRO A 73 -14.33 8.13 -19.15
C PRO A 73 -12.93 7.63 -18.77
N THR A 74 -12.54 7.65 -17.49
CA THR A 74 -11.22 7.17 -17.06
C THR A 74 -11.19 5.65 -16.98
N ALA A 75 -10.34 5.02 -17.78
CA ALA A 75 -10.23 3.55 -17.82
C ALA A 75 -9.40 3.06 -16.63
N THR A 76 -10.07 2.57 -15.59
CA THR A 76 -9.44 1.84 -14.48
C THR A 76 -9.41 0.33 -14.79
N TRP A 77 -8.43 -0.40 -14.28
CA TRP A 77 -8.36 -1.86 -14.52
C TRP A 77 -9.58 -2.60 -13.94
N GLY A 78 -10.17 -2.12 -12.84
CA GLY A 78 -11.41 -2.68 -12.27
C GLY A 78 -12.66 -2.42 -13.13
N SER A 79 -12.78 -1.25 -13.78
CA SER A 79 -13.89 -0.95 -14.69
C SER A 79 -13.76 -1.70 -16.02
N MET A 80 -12.54 -2.02 -16.46
CA MET A 80 -12.32 -2.94 -17.58
C MET A 80 -12.87 -4.34 -17.26
N LEU A 81 -12.69 -4.81 -16.02
CA LEU A 81 -13.20 -6.12 -15.58
C LEU A 81 -14.73 -6.15 -15.49
N SER A 82 -15.38 -5.08 -15.01
CA SER A 82 -16.85 -5.02 -14.94
C SER A 82 -17.49 -5.04 -16.34
N ARG A 83 -16.91 -4.33 -17.32
CA ARG A 83 -17.39 -4.32 -18.71
C ARG A 83 -17.34 -5.71 -19.35
N THR A 84 -16.38 -6.56 -18.96
CA THR A 84 -16.32 -7.94 -19.48
C THR A 84 -17.56 -8.76 -19.16
N GLN A 85 -18.34 -8.43 -18.12
CA GLN A 85 -19.61 -9.11 -17.84
C GLN A 85 -20.67 -8.83 -18.93
N GLU A 86 -20.70 -7.63 -19.50
CA GLU A 86 -21.58 -7.27 -20.62
C GLU A 86 -21.12 -7.92 -21.94
N TYR A 87 -19.80 -7.99 -22.17
CA TYR A 87 -19.23 -8.65 -23.36
C TYR A 87 -19.18 -10.17 -23.26
N PHE A 88 -19.38 -10.77 -22.07
CA PHE A 88 -19.40 -12.22 -21.88
C PHE A 88 -20.55 -12.88 -22.66
N PHE A 89 -21.67 -12.18 -22.82
CA PHE A 89 -22.84 -12.64 -23.56
C PHE A 89 -22.84 -12.26 -25.05
N LEU A 90 -21.94 -11.38 -25.48
CA LEU A 90 -21.80 -11.01 -26.89
C LEU A 90 -20.78 -11.94 -27.57
N ILE A 91 -21.27 -13.12 -27.95
CA ILE A 91 -20.62 -13.96 -28.95
C ILE A 91 -20.60 -13.16 -30.25
N ASP A 92 -19.42 -12.72 -30.70
CA ASP A 92 -19.24 -12.02 -31.96
C ASP A 92 -19.67 -12.95 -33.13
N PRO A 93 -20.79 -12.69 -33.82
CA PRO A 93 -21.42 -13.65 -34.74
C PRO A 93 -20.58 -13.92 -35.99
N ALA A 94 -19.56 -13.12 -36.26
CA ALA A 94 -18.75 -13.21 -37.48
C ALA A 94 -17.52 -14.15 -37.39
N THR A 95 -17.06 -14.51 -36.18
CA THR A 95 -15.75 -15.22 -36.04
C THR A 95 -15.79 -16.47 -35.15
N GLY A 96 -16.89 -16.75 -34.45
CA GLY A 96 -17.03 -17.97 -33.61
C GLY A 96 -15.95 -18.13 -32.51
N ARG A 97 -15.23 -17.06 -32.17
CA ARG A 97 -14.06 -17.07 -31.30
C ARG A 97 -14.24 -16.06 -30.17
N ASN A 98 -14.17 -16.55 -28.93
CA ASN A 98 -14.32 -15.76 -27.71
C ASN A 98 -13.18 -14.72 -27.58
N ARG A 99 -13.34 -13.52 -28.15
CA ARG A 99 -12.46 -12.38 -27.83
C ARG A 99 -12.56 -11.95 -26.36
N ALA A 100 -13.64 -12.36 -25.67
CA ALA A 100 -13.91 -12.04 -24.28
C ALA A 100 -12.85 -12.58 -23.29
N LEU A 101 -12.18 -13.70 -23.59
CA LEU A 101 -11.20 -14.28 -22.66
C LEU A 101 -9.96 -13.39 -22.48
N HIS A 102 -9.44 -12.81 -23.57
CA HIS A 102 -8.28 -11.92 -23.50
C HIS A 102 -8.61 -10.57 -22.83
N LEU A 103 -9.83 -10.06 -23.01
CA LEU A 103 -10.28 -8.84 -22.32
C LEU A 103 -10.48 -9.04 -20.81
N MET A 104 -10.76 -10.26 -20.34
CA MET A 104 -10.98 -10.55 -18.92
C MET A 104 -9.69 -10.94 -18.18
N ILE A 105 -8.83 -11.71 -18.85
CA ILE A 105 -7.60 -12.22 -18.25
C ILE A 105 -6.54 -11.12 -18.17
N SER A 106 -6.48 -10.20 -19.15
CA SER A 106 -5.46 -9.14 -19.17
C SER A 106 -5.54 -8.16 -17.99
N PRO A 107 -6.70 -7.60 -17.58
CA PRO A 107 -6.75 -6.66 -16.46
C PRO A 107 -6.53 -7.37 -15.12
N GLY A 108 -7.03 -8.59 -14.96
CA GLY A 108 -6.86 -9.38 -13.74
C GLY A 108 -5.40 -9.74 -13.46
N VAL A 109 -4.66 -10.17 -14.49
CA VAL A 109 -3.23 -10.47 -14.37
C VAL A 109 -2.42 -9.18 -14.14
N LEU A 110 -2.78 -8.07 -14.78
CA LEU A 110 -2.14 -6.77 -14.57
C LEU A 110 -2.30 -6.26 -13.13
N ILE A 111 -3.51 -6.33 -12.57
CA ILE A 111 -3.76 -5.97 -11.16
C ILE A 111 -2.95 -6.89 -10.24
N TRP A 112 -2.96 -8.20 -10.49
CA TRP A 112 -2.23 -9.17 -9.68
C TRP A 112 -0.73 -8.89 -9.67
N ILE A 113 -0.12 -8.66 -10.84
CA ILE A 113 1.30 -8.32 -10.96
C ILE A 113 1.59 -6.99 -10.27
N ALA A 114 0.78 -5.94 -10.50
CA ALA A 114 1.01 -4.64 -9.90
C ALA A 114 0.98 -4.70 -8.37
N VAL A 115 -0.02 -5.39 -7.82
CA VAL A 115 -0.16 -5.59 -6.37
C VAL A 115 1.02 -6.37 -5.82
N LEU A 116 1.46 -7.45 -6.49
CA LEU A 116 2.65 -8.18 -6.09
C LEU A 116 3.91 -7.31 -6.11
N CYS A 117 4.11 -6.49 -7.14
CA CYS A 117 5.24 -5.57 -7.20
C CYS A 117 5.22 -4.56 -6.05
N PHE A 118 4.08 -3.90 -5.80
CA PHE A 118 3.96 -2.94 -4.68
C PHE A 118 4.12 -3.62 -3.31
N TYR A 119 3.59 -4.83 -3.16
CA TYR A 119 3.73 -5.62 -1.94
C TYR A 119 5.19 -6.00 -1.69
N LEU A 120 5.89 -6.55 -2.71
CA LEU A 120 7.30 -6.93 -2.61
C LEU A 120 8.22 -5.72 -2.38
N ILE A 121 7.93 -4.58 -3.01
CA ILE A 121 8.68 -3.33 -2.76
C ILE A 121 8.44 -2.85 -1.32
N GLY A 122 7.19 -2.94 -0.83
CA GLY A 122 6.85 -2.59 0.54
C GLY A 122 7.56 -3.46 1.57
N ASP A 123 7.56 -4.78 1.36
CA ASP A 123 8.28 -5.73 2.22
C ASP A 123 9.80 -5.56 2.12
N GLY A 124 10.35 -5.35 0.92
CA GLY A 124 11.79 -5.08 0.74
C GLY A 124 12.24 -3.77 1.40
N LEU A 125 11.41 -2.73 1.33
CA LEU A 125 11.67 -1.46 2.00
C LEU A 125 11.55 -1.61 3.52
N ARG A 126 10.61 -2.44 4.00
CA ARG A 126 10.48 -2.79 5.41
C ARG A 126 11.74 -3.49 5.92
N ASP A 127 12.20 -4.50 5.21
CA ASP A 127 13.39 -5.27 5.60
C ASP A 127 14.66 -4.42 5.57
N ALA A 128 14.79 -3.53 4.58
CA ALA A 128 15.92 -2.60 4.50
C ALA A 128 15.93 -1.55 5.62
N LEU A 129 14.76 -1.17 6.12
CA LEU A 129 14.59 -0.16 7.16
C LEU A 129 14.40 -0.76 8.56
N ASP A 130 14.28 -2.08 8.72
CA ASP A 130 14.22 -2.73 10.03
C ASP A 130 15.62 -2.76 10.67
N PRO A 131 15.89 -1.92 11.70
CA PRO A 131 17.22 -1.84 12.31
C PRO A 131 17.56 -3.09 13.14
N THR A 132 16.61 -3.99 13.37
CA THR A 132 16.80 -5.18 14.23
C THR A 132 17.75 -6.21 13.59
N LEU A 133 17.87 -6.23 12.26
CA LEU A 133 18.80 -7.13 11.54
C LEU A 133 20.26 -6.69 11.58
N LYS A 134 20.53 -5.41 11.91
CA LYS A 134 21.89 -4.85 11.88
C LYS A 134 22.68 -5.09 13.18
N ASN A 135 22.03 -5.54 14.26
CA ASN A 135 22.64 -5.70 15.58
C ASN A 135 23.15 -7.13 15.89
N LYS A 136 23.39 -7.94 14.85
CA LYS A 136 23.85 -9.35 15.01
C LYS A 136 25.22 -9.65 14.40
N LYS A 137 26.05 -8.64 14.14
CA LYS A 137 27.46 -8.81 13.77
C LYS A 137 28.36 -8.06 14.73
#